data_AF-A0A966UD69-F1
#
_entry.id   AF-A0A966UD69-F1
#
_cell.length_a   1.000
_cell.length_b   1.000
_cell.length_c   1.000
_cell.angle_alpha   90.00
_cell.angle_beta   90.00
_cell.angle_gamma   90.00
#
_symmetry.space_group_name_H-M   'P 1'
#
loop_
_entity.id
_entity.type
_entity.pdbx_description
1 polymer ?
#
loop_
_entity_poly.entity_id
_entity_poly.type
_entity_poly.pdbx_seq_one_letter_code
_entity_poly.pdbx_strand_id
1 'polypeptide(L)'
;MAITPFTALRPAEYAPIPKPLTRRTVKTEIPAGPRSPLLTLQFQKDTPGFLRGARDQFGDLTSFFLGGQLFYGAFAPEMVHEVTVSKQHSFIKGVGFERMRKVLGTGLLTNEEPIHLRHRRLMQSPFHISKISSYAETMLALTEKHISNWQVGSEIKLGPEMMSLTFDIVAEILFGTDISEDTERVQRSMHIAIDRIEDYVARA
;
A
#
# COMPACT_ATOMS: atom_id res chain seq x y z
N MET A 1 -4.45 36.21 2.18
CA MET A 1 -5.52 35.21 2.39
C MET A 1 -4.98 34.22 3.42
N ALA A 2 -5.51 34.19 4.64
CA ALA A 2 -4.98 33.34 5.70
C ALA A 2 -5.35 31.87 5.42
N ILE A 3 -4.36 31.03 5.15
CA ILE A 3 -4.56 29.59 4.98
C ILE A 3 -4.88 29.04 6.37
N THR A 4 -6.15 28.72 6.64
CA THR A 4 -6.50 28.00 7.86
C THR A 4 -5.99 26.57 7.71
N PRO A 5 -5.08 26.09 8.57
CA PRO A 5 -4.60 24.73 8.48
C PRO A 5 -5.79 23.77 8.66
N PHE A 6 -5.95 22.87 7.69
CA PHE A 6 -7.02 21.89 7.74
C PHE A 6 -6.83 20.99 8.95
N THR A 7 -7.76 21.08 9.91
CA THR A 7 -7.78 20.19 11.07
C THR A 7 -8.62 18.97 10.72
N ALA A 8 -7.96 17.87 10.38
CA ALA A 8 -8.61 16.57 10.24
C ALA A 8 -9.16 16.15 11.61
N LEU A 9 -10.48 16.05 11.74
CA LEU A 9 -11.10 15.47 12.94
C LEU A 9 -10.60 14.03 13.07
N ARG A 10 -9.87 13.76 14.14
CA ARG A 10 -9.47 12.41 14.52
C ARG A 10 -10.61 11.79 15.33
N PRO A 11 -11.03 10.56 15.06
CA PRO A 11 -11.97 9.85 15.92
C PRO A 11 -11.31 9.65 17.29
N ALA A 12 -12.14 9.62 18.33
CA ALA A 12 -11.68 9.28 19.68
C ALA A 12 -11.15 7.83 19.72
N GLU A 13 -11.79 6.92 18.99
CA GLU A 13 -11.40 5.51 18.86
C GLU A 13 -11.60 4.99 17.43
N TYR A 14 -10.71 4.11 16.99
CA TYR A 14 -10.80 3.42 15.70
C TYR A 14 -11.46 2.06 15.86
N ALA A 15 -12.16 1.59 14.81
CA ALA A 15 -12.71 0.24 14.78
C ALA A 15 -11.58 -0.78 15.02
N PRO A 16 -11.69 -1.66 16.04
CA PRO A 16 -10.65 -2.63 16.33
C PRO A 16 -10.60 -3.68 15.22
N ILE A 17 -9.38 -4.07 14.81
CA ILE A 17 -9.22 -5.21 13.93
C ILE A 17 -9.67 -6.48 14.67
N PRO A 18 -10.62 -7.27 14.11
CA PRO A 18 -11.00 -8.55 14.68
C PRO A 18 -9.79 -9.47 14.83
N LYS A 19 -9.76 -10.26 15.90
CA LYS A 19 -8.69 -11.26 16.08
C LYS A 19 -8.71 -12.23 14.89
N PRO A 20 -7.56 -12.50 14.27
CA PRO A 20 -7.50 -13.40 13.13
C PRO A 20 -7.91 -14.82 13.54
N LEU A 21 -8.55 -15.52 12.61
CA LEU A 21 -8.83 -16.94 12.79
C LEU A 21 -7.52 -17.73 12.70
N THR A 22 -7.42 -18.77 13.51
CA THR A 22 -6.27 -19.66 13.58
C THR A 22 -6.72 -21.09 13.37
N ARG A 23 -5.78 -22.01 13.13
CA ARG A 23 -6.10 -23.44 12.98
C ARG A 23 -6.94 -24.01 14.13
N ARG A 24 -6.82 -23.45 15.35
CA ARG A 24 -7.57 -23.88 16.54
C ARG A 24 -8.95 -23.25 16.67
N THR A 25 -9.20 -22.10 16.02
CA THR A 25 -10.43 -21.31 16.21
C THR A 25 -11.39 -21.37 15.03
N VAL A 26 -10.94 -21.84 13.86
CA VAL A 26 -11.80 -22.10 12.70
C VAL A 26 -12.76 -23.25 13.04
N LYS A 27 -14.07 -22.99 12.91
CA LYS A 27 -15.14 -23.98 13.18
C LYS A 27 -15.89 -24.43 11.93
N THR A 28 -15.62 -23.80 10.79
CA THR A 28 -16.28 -24.06 9.51
C THR A 28 -15.33 -24.76 8.57
N GLU A 29 -15.87 -25.46 7.57
CA GLU A 29 -15.06 -25.94 6.45
C GLU A 29 -14.43 -24.74 5.70
N ILE A 30 -13.18 -24.91 5.31
CA ILE A 30 -12.41 -23.91 4.57
C ILE A 30 -11.98 -24.50 3.22
N PRO A 31 -11.88 -23.67 2.16
CA PRO A 31 -11.41 -24.09 0.84
C PRO A 31 -10.06 -24.81 0.91
N ALA A 32 -9.83 -25.75 -0.01
CA ALA A 32 -8.54 -26.40 -0.11
C ALA A 32 -7.44 -25.38 -0.44
N GLY A 33 -6.21 -25.66 0.00
CA GLY A 33 -5.08 -24.80 -0.31
C GLY A 33 -3.74 -25.34 0.17
N PRO A 34 -2.66 -24.59 -0.11
CA PRO A 34 -1.30 -25.02 0.19
C PRO A 34 -1.10 -25.37 1.67
N ARG A 35 -0.47 -26.53 1.91
CA ARG A 35 -0.12 -27.00 3.26
C ARG A 35 1.36 -27.37 3.31
N SER A 36 2.12 -26.66 4.14
CA SER A 36 3.54 -26.91 4.38
C SER A 36 3.94 -26.40 5.77
N PRO A 37 4.86 -27.06 6.50
CA PRO A 37 5.46 -26.49 7.70
C PRO A 37 6.24 -25.20 7.43
N LEU A 38 6.76 -25.02 6.20
CA LEU A 38 7.56 -23.86 5.78
C LEU A 38 6.74 -22.85 4.96
N LEU A 39 5.41 -22.93 5.00
CA LEU A 39 4.53 -22.15 4.11
C LEU A 39 4.74 -20.64 4.23
N THR A 40 4.89 -20.14 5.46
CA THR A 40 5.18 -18.73 5.75
C THR A 40 6.47 -18.26 5.06
N LEU A 41 7.53 -19.09 5.10
CA LEU A 41 8.81 -18.79 4.46
C LEU A 41 8.71 -18.85 2.93
N GLN A 42 7.95 -19.82 2.39
CA GLN A 42 7.69 -19.91 0.95
C GLN A 42 6.96 -18.66 0.44
N PHE A 43 5.95 -18.21 1.18
CA PHE A 43 5.22 -16.98 0.89
C PHE A 43 6.14 -15.75 0.91
N GLN A 44 7.00 -15.61 1.93
CA GLN A 44 7.92 -14.47 2.02
C GLN A 44 8.98 -14.44 0.93
N LYS A 45 9.54 -15.61 0.61
CA LYS A 45 10.60 -15.71 -0.38
C LYS A 45 10.12 -15.31 -1.78
N ASP A 46 8.89 -15.71 -2.13
CA ASP A 46 8.29 -15.43 -3.44
C ASP A 46 6.77 -15.34 -3.31
N THR A 47 6.27 -14.20 -2.85
CA THR A 47 4.84 -13.97 -2.67
C THR A 47 4.07 -14.12 -4.00
N PRO A 48 4.51 -13.51 -5.12
CA PRO A 48 3.81 -13.64 -6.39
C PRO A 48 3.78 -15.08 -6.91
N GLY A 49 4.90 -15.80 -6.85
CA GLY A 49 4.98 -17.19 -7.27
C GLY A 49 4.14 -18.11 -6.40
N PHE A 50 4.15 -17.89 -5.08
CA PHE A 50 3.30 -18.61 -4.12
C PHE A 50 1.81 -18.43 -4.45
N LEU A 51 1.35 -17.18 -4.61
CA LEU A 51 -0.07 -16.89 -4.87
C LEU A 51 -0.52 -17.45 -6.22
N ARG A 52 0.33 -17.37 -7.24
CA ARG A 52 0.08 -17.98 -8.55
C ARG A 52 -0.04 -19.49 -8.45
N GLY A 53 0.93 -20.16 -7.81
CA GLY A 53 0.89 -21.62 -7.64
C GLY A 53 -0.31 -22.08 -6.80
N ALA A 54 -0.69 -21.32 -5.78
CA ALA A 54 -1.88 -21.58 -4.99
C ALA A 54 -3.16 -21.53 -5.85
N ARG A 55 -3.27 -20.52 -6.73
CA ARG A 55 -4.37 -20.42 -7.68
C ARG A 55 -4.36 -21.57 -8.68
N ASP A 56 -3.23 -21.82 -9.33
CA ASP A 56 -3.12 -22.82 -10.40
C ASP A 56 -3.42 -24.24 -9.90
N GLN A 57 -3.10 -24.53 -8.63
CA GLN A 57 -3.31 -25.85 -8.03
C GLN A 57 -4.68 -26.01 -7.35
N PHE A 58 -5.21 -24.96 -6.72
CA PHE A 58 -6.41 -25.05 -5.87
C PHE A 58 -7.61 -24.26 -6.39
N GLY A 59 -7.45 -23.56 -7.51
CA GLY A 59 -8.50 -22.78 -8.16
C GLY A 59 -8.60 -21.35 -7.64
N ASP A 60 -9.69 -20.68 -8.03
CA ASP A 60 -9.87 -19.25 -7.81
C ASP A 60 -10.24 -18.86 -6.37
N LEU A 61 -10.52 -19.83 -5.50
CA LEU A 61 -10.67 -19.64 -4.07
C LEU A 61 -9.87 -20.68 -3.31
N THR A 62 -8.87 -20.22 -2.56
CA THR A 62 -8.00 -21.09 -1.77
C THR A 62 -7.85 -20.56 -0.36
N SER A 63 -7.48 -21.44 0.58
CA SER A 63 -7.17 -21.03 1.95
C SER A 63 -5.84 -21.60 2.43
N PHE A 64 -5.10 -20.79 3.18
CA PHE A 64 -3.79 -21.17 3.70
C PHE A 64 -3.51 -20.46 5.02
N PHE A 65 -2.56 -20.99 5.79
CA PHE A 65 -2.18 -20.42 7.08
C PHE A 65 -0.76 -19.86 7.03
N LEU A 66 -0.60 -18.56 7.28
CA LEU A 66 0.69 -17.88 7.44
C LEU A 66 0.79 -17.40 8.88
N GLY A 67 1.90 -17.70 9.55
CA GLY A 67 2.05 -17.34 10.98
C GLY A 67 0.93 -17.89 11.88
N GLY A 68 0.36 -19.04 11.52
CA GLY A 68 -0.79 -19.63 12.20
C GLY A 68 -2.14 -18.92 11.98
N GLN A 69 -2.18 -17.83 11.23
CA GLN A 69 -3.38 -17.06 10.88
C GLN A 69 -3.95 -17.51 9.54
N LEU A 70 -5.27 -17.61 9.44
CA LEU A 70 -5.98 -18.01 8.22
C LEU A 70 -6.04 -16.86 7.21
N PHE A 71 -5.65 -17.15 5.97
CA PHE A 71 -5.78 -16.29 4.81
C PHE A 71 -6.62 -16.97 3.73
N TYR A 72 -7.35 -16.16 2.98
CA TYR A 72 -8.04 -16.57 1.77
C TYR A 72 -7.37 -15.91 0.56
N GLY A 73 -7.07 -16.70 -0.47
CA GLY A 73 -6.73 -16.20 -1.80
C GLY A 73 -7.98 -16.21 -2.67
N ALA A 74 -8.44 -15.04 -3.10
CA ALA A 74 -9.58 -14.88 -4.01
C ALA A 74 -9.08 -14.31 -5.34
N PHE A 75 -9.21 -15.09 -6.41
CA PHE A 75 -8.66 -14.77 -7.73
C PHE A 75 -9.71 -14.62 -8.83
N ALA A 76 -10.95 -15.08 -8.58
CA ALA A 76 -12.06 -14.88 -9.52
C ALA A 76 -12.47 -13.40 -9.58
N PRO A 77 -12.74 -12.83 -10.78
CA PRO A 77 -13.15 -11.44 -10.92
C PRO A 77 -14.36 -11.06 -10.06
N GLU A 78 -15.33 -11.95 -9.92
CA GLU A 78 -16.55 -11.75 -9.14
C GLU A 78 -16.23 -11.63 -7.65
N MET A 79 -15.30 -12.43 -7.14
CA MET A 79 -14.86 -12.39 -5.74
C MET A 79 -14.04 -11.13 -5.45
N VAL A 80 -13.14 -10.76 -6.37
CA VAL A 80 -12.38 -9.51 -6.26
C VAL A 80 -13.32 -8.31 -6.23
N HIS A 81 -14.32 -8.28 -7.13
CA HIS A 81 -15.36 -7.26 -7.13
C HIS A 81 -16.18 -7.27 -5.83
N GLU A 82 -16.50 -8.45 -5.29
CA GLU A 82 -17.22 -8.56 -4.02
C GLU A 82 -16.46 -7.90 -2.87
N VAL A 83 -15.17 -8.24 -2.71
CA VAL A 83 -14.32 -7.74 -1.64
C VAL A 83 -14.03 -6.24 -1.81
N THR A 84 -13.80 -5.78 -3.04
CA THR A 84 -13.30 -4.42 -3.30
C THR A 84 -14.40 -3.40 -3.63
N VAL A 85 -15.59 -3.85 -4.02
CA VAL A 85 -16.67 -2.97 -4.49
C VAL A 85 -18.00 -3.30 -3.78
N SER A 86 -18.64 -4.42 -4.11
CA SER A 86 -20.06 -4.61 -3.75
C SER A 86 -20.29 -4.89 -2.26
N LYS A 87 -19.32 -5.48 -1.57
CA LYS A 87 -19.36 -5.73 -0.12
C LYS A 87 -18.18 -5.11 0.62
N GLN A 88 -17.55 -4.08 0.07
CA GLN A 88 -16.36 -3.46 0.66
C GLN A 88 -16.55 -3.06 2.14
N HIS A 89 -17.75 -2.60 2.52
CA HIS A 89 -18.10 -2.24 3.90
C HIS A 89 -18.14 -3.43 4.88
N SER A 90 -18.14 -4.68 4.39
CA SER A 90 -18.02 -5.89 5.21
C SER A 90 -16.58 -6.27 5.52
N PHE A 91 -15.61 -5.57 4.92
CA PHE A 91 -14.19 -5.79 5.12
C PHE A 91 -13.56 -4.54 5.75
N ILE A 92 -12.45 -4.75 6.44
CA ILE A 92 -11.58 -3.68 6.92
C ILE A 92 -10.18 -3.94 6.39
N LYS A 93 -9.36 -2.89 6.32
CA LYS A 93 -7.95 -3.02 5.98
C LYS A 93 -7.28 -3.88 7.05
N GLY A 94 -6.47 -4.83 6.58
CA GLY A 94 -5.82 -5.81 7.44
C GLY A 94 -4.76 -5.20 8.36
N VAL A 95 -4.15 -6.06 9.17
CA VAL A 95 -3.13 -5.72 10.18
C VAL A 95 -1.93 -4.93 9.65
N GLY A 96 -1.65 -4.99 8.34
CA GLY A 96 -0.63 -4.17 7.67
C GLY A 96 -0.90 -2.67 7.83
N PHE A 97 -2.14 -2.24 7.65
CA PHE A 97 -2.52 -0.82 7.69
C PHE A 97 -2.52 -0.24 9.11
N GLU A 98 -2.84 -1.03 10.15
CA GLU A 98 -2.69 -0.61 11.55
C GLU A 98 -1.21 -0.38 11.93
N ARG A 99 -0.28 -1.10 11.30
CA ARG A 99 1.15 -0.86 11.51
C ARG A 99 1.60 0.39 10.81
N MET A 100 1.16 0.55 9.56
CA MET A 100 1.38 1.78 8.82
C MET A 100 0.88 2.99 9.62
N ARG A 101 -0.22 2.87 10.38
CA ARG A 101 -0.70 3.93 11.28
C ARG A 101 0.33 4.40 12.30
N LYS A 102 1.24 3.53 12.78
CA LYS A 102 2.32 3.93 13.70
C LYS A 102 3.36 4.82 13.06
N VAL A 103 3.56 4.69 11.75
CA VAL A 103 4.55 5.46 10.98
C VAL A 103 3.88 6.68 10.33
N LEU A 104 2.81 6.46 9.58
CA LEU A 104 2.14 7.44 8.74
C LEU A 104 1.03 8.21 9.49
N GLY A 105 0.81 7.88 10.76
CA GLY A 105 -0.25 8.49 11.57
C GLY A 105 -1.64 8.11 11.08
N THR A 106 -2.60 9.00 11.32
CA THR A 106 -4.04 8.77 11.11
C THR A 106 -4.55 9.52 9.87
N GLY A 107 -3.95 9.18 8.72
CA GLY A 107 -4.19 9.82 7.43
C GLY A 107 -5.20 9.06 6.54
N LEU A 108 -5.30 9.50 5.29
CA LEU A 108 -6.17 8.88 4.27
C LEU A 108 -5.91 7.37 4.14
N LEU A 109 -4.65 6.95 4.08
CA LEU A 109 -4.28 5.55 3.87
C LEU A 109 -4.74 4.64 5.02
N THR A 110 -4.63 5.11 6.25
CA THR A 110 -4.72 4.30 7.48
C THR A 110 -6.07 4.36 8.18
N ASN A 111 -6.95 5.27 7.75
CA ASN A 111 -8.29 5.41 8.32
C ASN A 111 -9.28 4.51 7.58
N GLU A 112 -10.32 4.12 8.31
CA GLU A 112 -11.51 3.44 7.78
C GLU A 112 -12.67 4.43 7.58
N GLU A 113 -13.77 3.94 7.04
CA GLU A 113 -15.01 4.71 6.98
C GLU A 113 -15.54 5.07 8.38
N PRO A 114 -16.20 6.24 8.53
CA PRO A 114 -16.53 7.23 7.49
C PRO A 114 -15.41 8.25 7.21
N ILE A 115 -14.34 8.24 8.00
CA ILE A 115 -13.26 9.26 7.92
C ILE A 115 -12.48 9.14 6.63
N HIS A 116 -12.17 7.91 6.21
CA HIS A 116 -11.55 7.64 4.91
C HIS A 116 -12.29 8.33 3.77
N LEU A 117 -13.62 8.21 3.71
CA LEU A 117 -14.44 8.81 2.66
C LEU A 117 -14.33 10.33 2.66
N ARG A 118 -14.34 10.96 3.84
CA ARG A 118 -14.20 12.41 3.98
C ARG A 118 -12.82 12.88 3.52
N HIS A 119 -11.75 12.24 4.00
CA HIS A 119 -10.38 12.57 3.58
C HIS A 119 -10.19 12.37 2.07
N ARG A 120 -10.77 11.29 1.52
CA ARG A 120 -10.69 10.98 0.09
C ARG A 120 -11.35 12.08 -0.74
N ARG A 121 -12.56 12.52 -0.36
CA ARG A 121 -13.29 13.60 -1.04
C ARG A 121 -12.50 14.91 -1.04
N LEU A 122 -11.83 15.24 0.06
CA LEU A 122 -10.98 16.43 0.15
C LEU A 122 -9.77 16.35 -0.79
N MET A 123 -9.18 15.16 -0.91
CA MET A 123 -8.03 14.93 -1.79
C MET A 123 -8.41 14.76 -3.26
N GLN A 124 -9.69 14.68 -3.65
CA GLN A 124 -10.06 14.45 -5.06
C GLN A 124 -9.61 15.58 -6.00
N SER A 125 -9.58 16.83 -5.55
CA SER A 125 -9.37 17.99 -6.42
C SER A 125 -8.02 17.97 -7.18
N PRO A 126 -6.86 17.72 -6.52
CA PRO A 126 -5.59 17.51 -7.23
C PRO A 126 -5.60 16.37 -8.25
N PHE A 127 -6.43 15.34 -8.06
CA PHE A 127 -6.51 14.18 -8.97
C PHE A 127 -7.58 14.32 -10.06
N HIS A 128 -8.16 15.51 -10.24
CA HIS A 128 -9.10 15.75 -11.33
C HIS A 128 -8.38 15.76 -12.68
N ILE A 129 -8.98 15.20 -13.73
CA ILE A 129 -8.33 15.02 -15.05
C ILE A 129 -7.78 16.33 -15.63
N SER A 130 -8.48 17.45 -15.43
CA SER A 130 -8.04 18.78 -15.87
C SER A 130 -6.77 19.27 -15.15
N LYS A 131 -6.53 18.83 -13.91
CA LYS A 131 -5.29 19.11 -13.17
C LYS A 131 -4.17 18.18 -13.60
N ILE A 132 -4.47 16.91 -13.84
CA ILE A 132 -3.49 15.93 -14.33
C ILE A 132 -2.87 16.39 -15.64
N SER A 133 -3.66 16.92 -16.58
CA SER A 133 -3.12 17.48 -17.83
C SER A 133 -2.12 18.62 -17.60
N SER A 134 -2.37 19.50 -16.63
CA SER A 134 -1.42 20.58 -16.30
C SER A 134 -0.14 20.09 -15.63
N TYR A 135 -0.13 18.89 -15.04
CA TYR A 135 1.06 18.31 -14.41
C TYR A 135 2.05 17.74 -15.42
N ALA A 136 1.61 17.45 -16.66
CA ALA A 136 2.47 16.86 -17.69
C ALA A 136 3.69 17.73 -17.99
N GLU A 137 3.53 19.05 -18.03
CA GLU A 137 4.63 19.99 -18.26
C GLU A 137 5.66 19.95 -17.12
N THR A 138 5.20 19.95 -15.87
CA THR A 138 6.06 19.80 -14.68
C THR A 138 6.79 18.46 -14.66
N MET A 139 6.09 17.36 -14.97
CA MET A 139 6.67 16.03 -15.04
C MET A 139 7.76 15.96 -16.12
N LEU A 140 7.51 16.56 -17.29
CA LEU A 140 8.49 16.63 -18.38
C LEU A 140 9.74 17.40 -17.95
N ALA A 141 9.57 18.62 -17.42
CA ALA A 141 10.68 19.46 -17.01
C ALA A 141 11.56 18.80 -15.93
N LEU A 142 10.94 18.14 -14.94
CA LEU A 142 11.69 17.39 -13.91
C LEU A 142 12.38 16.16 -14.50
N THR A 143 11.72 15.45 -15.41
CA THR A 143 12.33 14.30 -16.10
C THR A 143 13.56 14.73 -16.91
N GLU A 144 13.46 15.83 -17.66
CA GLU A 144 14.58 16.40 -18.41
C GLU A 144 15.73 16.84 -17.50
N LYS A 145 15.42 17.48 -16.35
CA LYS A 145 16.41 17.84 -15.32
C LYS A 145 17.16 16.60 -14.82
N HIS A 146 16.45 15.52 -14.50
CA HIS A 146 17.06 14.26 -14.07
C HIS A 146 17.97 13.67 -15.14
N ILE A 147 17.47 13.53 -16.37
CA ILE A 147 18.21 12.93 -17.49
C ILE A 147 19.42 13.79 -17.88
N SER A 148 19.37 15.11 -17.70
CA SER A 148 20.51 16.00 -17.99
C SER A 148 21.75 15.71 -17.14
N ASN A 149 21.58 15.06 -15.99
CA ASN A 149 22.68 14.64 -15.12
C ASN A 149 23.26 13.27 -15.52
N TRP A 150 22.62 12.54 -16.43
CA TRP A 150 23.06 11.23 -16.86
C TRP A 150 24.22 11.35 -17.86
N GLN A 151 25.25 10.53 -17.69
CA GLN A 151 26.36 10.46 -18.63
C GLN A 151 26.11 9.36 -19.66
N VAL A 152 26.30 9.68 -20.95
CA VAL A 152 26.16 8.70 -22.02
C VAL A 152 27.14 7.55 -21.81
N GLY A 153 26.63 6.32 -21.86
CA GLY A 153 27.43 5.11 -21.65
C GLY A 153 27.63 4.73 -20.18
N SER A 154 27.09 5.50 -19.23
CA SER A 154 27.10 5.15 -17.81
C SER A 154 25.92 4.26 -17.41
N GLU A 155 26.13 3.44 -16.38
CA GLU A 155 25.06 2.68 -15.74
C GLU A 155 24.43 3.49 -14.61
N ILE A 156 23.10 3.45 -14.50
CA ILE A 156 22.35 4.08 -13.42
C ILE A 156 21.55 3.04 -12.63
N LYS A 157 21.34 3.30 -11.34
CA LYS A 157 20.42 2.50 -10.52
C LYS A 157 18.99 3.02 -10.71
N LEU A 158 18.21 2.33 -11.54
CA LEU A 158 16.86 2.78 -11.92
C LEU A 158 15.90 2.95 -10.72
N GLY A 159 15.95 2.06 -9.73
CA GLY A 159 15.06 2.14 -8.55
C GLY A 159 15.19 3.45 -7.77
N PRO A 160 16.40 3.77 -7.25
CA PRO A 160 16.67 5.07 -6.62
C PRO A 160 16.38 6.27 -7.52
N GLU A 161 16.70 6.19 -8.81
CA GLU A 161 16.45 7.27 -9.77
C GLU A 161 14.96 7.56 -9.94
N MET A 162 14.16 6.52 -10.15
CA MET A 162 12.70 6.66 -10.26
C MET A 162 12.07 7.14 -8.97
N MET A 163 12.58 6.70 -7.81
CA MET A 163 12.10 7.19 -6.53
C MET A 163 12.45 8.67 -6.30
N SER A 164 13.61 9.13 -6.79
CA SER A 164 14.01 10.54 -6.72
C SER A 164 13.10 11.39 -7.61
N LEU A 165 12.99 11.03 -8.89
CA LEU A 165 12.15 11.73 -9.87
C LEU A 165 10.68 11.80 -9.43
N THR A 166 10.10 10.68 -8.99
CA THR A 166 8.69 10.66 -8.56
C THR A 166 8.44 11.46 -7.29
N PHE A 167 9.41 11.54 -6.39
CA PHE A 167 9.31 12.36 -5.19
C PHE A 167 9.36 13.86 -5.53
N ASP A 168 10.30 14.28 -6.37
CA ASP A 168 10.41 15.67 -6.85
C ASP A 168 9.14 16.09 -7.60
N ILE A 169 8.58 15.21 -8.45
CA ILE A 169 7.30 15.45 -9.14
C ILE A 169 6.16 15.68 -8.14
N VAL A 170 6.02 14.80 -7.14
CA VAL A 170 4.94 14.92 -6.15
C VAL A 170 5.14 16.16 -5.28
N ALA A 171 6.39 16.49 -4.95
CA ALA A 171 6.74 17.67 -4.19
C ALA A 171 6.31 18.96 -4.89
N GLU A 172 6.71 19.10 -6.14
CA GLU A 172 6.41 20.28 -6.96
C GLU A 172 4.90 20.40 -7.20
N ILE A 173 4.25 19.31 -7.56
CA ILE A 173 2.82 19.33 -7.89
C ILE A 173 1.92 19.59 -6.68
N LEU A 174 2.18 18.92 -5.55
CA LEU A 174 1.28 18.98 -4.39
C LEU A 174 1.62 20.10 -3.42
N PHE A 175 2.89 20.50 -3.33
CA PHE A 175 3.36 21.47 -2.35
C PHE A 175 3.95 22.73 -2.98
N GLY A 176 4.30 22.71 -4.27
CA GLY A 176 4.92 23.85 -4.95
C GLY A 176 6.30 24.19 -4.36
N THR A 177 7.01 23.16 -3.89
CA THR A 177 8.28 23.30 -3.17
C THR A 177 9.32 22.37 -3.75
N ASP A 178 10.50 22.93 -4.00
CA ASP A 178 11.70 22.14 -4.17
C ASP A 178 12.12 21.55 -2.81
N ILE A 179 12.08 20.23 -2.71
CA ILE A 179 12.48 19.48 -1.50
C ILE A 179 13.63 18.53 -1.81
N SER A 180 14.42 18.80 -2.86
CA SER A 180 15.52 17.93 -3.28
C SER A 180 16.51 17.62 -2.15
N GLU A 181 16.69 18.55 -1.20
CA GLU A 181 17.55 18.38 -0.02
C GLU A 181 16.98 17.38 1.02
N ASP A 182 15.65 17.21 1.04
CA ASP A 182 14.95 16.31 1.95
C ASP A 182 14.67 14.93 1.32
N THR A 183 14.76 14.80 0.00
CA THR A 183 14.44 13.59 -0.76
C THR A 183 15.15 12.36 -0.20
N GLU A 184 16.47 12.39 -0.01
CA GLU A 184 17.22 11.24 0.53
C GLU A 184 16.78 10.86 1.94
N ARG A 185 16.50 11.85 2.79
CA ARG A 185 16.08 11.63 4.18
C ARG A 185 14.70 10.99 4.24
N VAL A 186 13.76 11.47 3.43
CA VAL A 186 12.41 10.92 3.33
C VAL A 186 12.45 9.52 2.73
N GLN A 187 13.19 9.31 1.65
CA GLN A 187 13.38 7.99 1.02
C GLN A 187 13.92 6.96 2.01
N ARG A 188 14.99 7.30 2.75
CA ARG A 188 15.57 6.41 3.77
C ARG A 188 14.57 6.08 4.86
N SER A 189 13.82 7.07 5.34
CA SER A 189 12.83 6.90 6.40
C SER A 189 11.67 6.01 5.95
N MET A 190 11.20 6.20 4.72
CA MET A 190 10.14 5.38 4.12
C MET A 190 10.58 3.94 3.87
N HIS A 191 11.81 3.73 3.40
CA HIS A 191 12.36 2.38 3.22
C HIS A 191 12.39 1.61 4.54
N ILE A 192 12.93 2.21 5.60
CA ILE A 192 12.94 1.61 6.95
C ILE A 192 11.52 1.30 7.44
N ALA A 193 10.55 2.19 7.17
CA ALA A 193 9.17 1.98 7.58
C ALA A 193 8.51 0.79 6.84
N ILE A 194 8.72 0.68 5.53
CA ILE A 194 8.18 -0.40 4.69
C ILE A 194 8.80 -1.75 5.11
N ASP A 195 10.12 -1.82 5.21
CA ASP A 195 10.82 -3.04 5.64
C ASP A 195 10.30 -3.54 7.00
N ARG A 196 10.06 -2.61 7.94
CA ARG A 196 9.53 -2.92 9.28
C ARG A 196 8.11 -3.50 9.23
N ILE A 197 7.30 -3.12 8.24
CA ILE A 197 5.94 -3.64 8.05
C ILE A 197 6.00 -5.06 7.48
N GLU A 198 6.87 -5.28 6.48
CA GLU A 198 7.05 -6.56 5.79
C GLU A 198 7.65 -7.63 6.74
N ASP A 199 8.66 -7.27 7.52
CA ASP A 199 9.35 -8.14 8.48
C ASP A 199 8.45 -8.74 9.57
N TYR A 200 7.28 -8.15 9.84
CA TYR A 200 6.38 -8.75 10.81
C TYR A 200 5.61 -9.94 10.27
N VAL A 201 5.25 -9.93 8.98
CA VAL A 201 4.65 -11.12 8.34
C VAL A 201 5.64 -12.30 8.47
N ALA A 202 6.95 -12.01 8.56
CA ALA A 202 8.02 -12.97 8.82
C ALA A 202 8.17 -13.48 10.25
N ARG A 203 7.64 -12.77 11.26
CA ARG A 203 7.83 -13.12 12.68
C ARG A 203 6.55 -13.50 13.43
N ALA A 204 5.39 -13.40 12.78
CA ALA A 204 4.12 -13.94 13.28
C ALA A 204 3.98 -15.42 12.88
#